data_AF-A0A9X5XFV8-F1
#
_entry.id   AF-A0A9X5XFV8-F1
#
_cell.length_a   1.000
_cell.length_b   1.000
_cell.length_c   1.000
_cell.angle_alpha   90.00
_cell.angle_beta   90.00
_cell.angle_gamma   90.00
#
_symmetry.space_group_name_H-M   'P 1'
#
loop_
_entity.id
_entity.type
_entity.pdbx_description
1 polymer ?
#
loop_
_entity_poly.entity_id
_entity_poly.type
_entity_poly.pdbx_seq_one_letter_code
_entity_poly.pdbx_strand_id
1 'polypeptide(L)'
;SLYLRWLGYRDIRRADQRPPSGIGLAARGMLAQVDPTVRPATLRDVECLWLTAMSESTGCVYFSLAGYADDARGRADALGIPLFVLDLTGTPQPVNTHADELLATRA
;
A
#
# COMPACT_ATOMS: atom_id res chain seq x y z
N SER A 1 7.91 29.20 0.45
CA SER A 1 8.92 28.24 0.93
C SER A 1 8.91 26.98 0.10
N LEU A 2 10.10 26.48 -0.19
CA LEU A 2 10.49 25.56 -1.24
C LEU A 2 10.34 24.10 -0.77
N TYR A 3 9.17 23.48 -0.90
CA TYR A 3 8.98 22.04 -0.62
C TYR A 3 8.27 21.26 -1.75
N LEU A 4 7.90 21.92 -2.85
CA LEU A 4 7.13 21.32 -3.96
C LEU A 4 7.97 21.08 -5.23
N ARG A 5 9.29 20.93 -5.10
CA ARG A 5 10.20 20.95 -6.26
C ARG A 5 11.08 19.70 -6.42
N TRP A 6 10.73 18.58 -5.76
CA TRP A 6 11.60 17.40 -5.76
C TRP A 6 10.92 16.03 -5.95
N LEU A 7 9.74 15.97 -6.57
CA LEU A 7 9.25 14.69 -7.11
C LEU A 7 9.67 14.56 -8.58
N GLY A 8 10.98 14.43 -8.76
CA GLY A 8 11.64 14.04 -10.00
C GLY A 8 11.43 12.57 -10.36
N TYR A 9 10.29 11.97 -10.01
CA TYR A 9 9.91 10.65 -10.49
C TYR A 9 9.29 10.78 -11.87
N ARG A 10 10.20 10.76 -12.84
CA ARG A 10 9.97 10.55 -14.26
C ARG A 10 9.52 9.09 -14.49
N ASP A 11 8.36 8.73 -13.94
CA ASP A 11 7.51 7.63 -14.44
C ASP A 11 6.06 7.75 -13.94
N ILE A 12 5.58 9.00 -13.82
CA ILE A 12 4.14 9.31 -13.81
C ILE A 12 3.61 9.07 -15.22
N ARG A 13 3.64 7.80 -15.63
CA ARG A 13 2.84 7.31 -16.74
C ARG A 13 1.54 6.78 -16.13
N ARG A 14 0.64 7.74 -15.88
CA ARG A 14 -0.82 7.62 -15.97
C ARG A 14 -1.42 6.29 -15.49
N ALA A 15 -1.97 6.29 -14.29
CA ALA A 15 -3.28 5.70 -14.05
C ALA A 15 -4.25 6.84 -13.68
N ASP A 16 -4.33 7.82 -14.57
CA ASP A 16 -5.37 8.84 -14.60
C ASP A 16 -6.66 8.19 -15.14
N GLN A 17 -7.25 7.28 -14.36
CA GLN A 17 -8.65 6.85 -14.46
C GLN A 17 -9.12 6.43 -13.07
N ARG A 18 -9.65 7.43 -12.36
CA ARG A 18 -10.59 7.36 -11.22
C ARG A 18 -11.29 6.00 -11.06
N PRO A 19 -11.16 5.36 -9.88
CA PRO A 19 -12.24 5.35 -8.89
C PRO A 19 -11.81 6.07 -7.59
N PRO A 20 -12.73 6.38 -6.66
CA PRO A 20 -12.44 7.25 -5.53
C PRO A 20 -11.78 6.49 -4.37
N SER A 21 -10.62 5.87 -4.56
CA SER A 21 -9.76 5.38 -3.46
C SER A 21 -8.54 4.59 -3.96
N GLY A 22 -7.40 5.29 -4.08
CA GLY A 22 -6.07 4.68 -4.02
C GLY A 22 -5.49 4.09 -5.30
N ILE A 23 -4.18 4.24 -5.45
CA ILE A 23 -3.40 3.87 -6.63
C ILE A 23 -3.05 2.39 -6.50
N GLY A 24 -3.74 1.55 -7.25
CA GLY A 24 -3.47 0.12 -7.43
C GLY A 24 -2.43 -0.14 -8.54
N LEU A 25 -1.17 -0.49 -8.20
CA LEU A 25 -0.20 -0.99 -9.18
C LEU A 25 -0.34 -2.51 -9.28
N ALA A 26 -1.03 -2.99 -10.32
CA ALA A 26 -1.19 -4.43 -10.58
C ALA A 26 0.12 -5.03 -11.13
N ALA A 27 1.00 -5.51 -10.25
CA ALA A 27 2.18 -6.26 -10.65
C ALA A 27 1.88 -7.77 -10.50
N ARG A 28 1.84 -8.51 -11.62
CA ARG A 28 1.72 -10.00 -11.67
C ARG A 28 0.60 -10.61 -10.82
N GLY A 29 -0.63 -10.08 -10.91
CA GLY A 29 -1.77 -10.66 -10.18
C GLY A 29 -1.78 -10.34 -8.69
N MET A 30 -1.20 -9.20 -8.31
CA MET A 30 -1.30 -8.61 -6.97
C MET A 30 -1.66 -7.12 -7.07
N LEU A 31 -2.69 -6.69 -6.35
CA LEU A 31 -3.15 -5.32 -6.20
C LEU A 31 -2.30 -4.58 -5.16
N ALA A 32 -1.49 -3.61 -5.59
CA ALA A 32 -0.69 -2.80 -4.67
C ALA A 32 -1.35 -1.45 -4.39
N GLN A 33 -1.87 -1.24 -3.18
CA GLN A 33 -2.45 0.03 -2.75
C GLN A 33 -1.39 0.94 -2.13
N VAL A 34 -1.32 2.19 -2.58
CA VAL A 34 -0.45 3.20 -1.98
C VAL A 34 -1.30 4.34 -1.41
N ASP A 35 -1.18 4.57 -0.11
CA ASP A 35 -1.81 5.68 0.60
C ASP A 35 -0.79 6.78 0.90
N PRO A 36 -0.87 7.92 0.19
CA PRO A 36 0.06 9.03 0.36
C PRO A 36 -0.36 9.98 1.51
N THR A 37 -1.38 9.64 2.29
CA THR A 37 -1.87 10.53 3.35
C THR A 37 -0.95 10.54 4.56
N VAL A 38 -0.97 11.66 5.29
CA VAL A 38 -0.21 11.87 6.53
C VAL A 38 -0.95 11.36 7.77
N ARG A 39 -2.06 10.62 7.59
CA ARG A 39 -2.82 10.00 8.68
C ARG A 39 -2.64 8.48 8.63
N PRO A 40 -2.64 7.79 9.78
CA PRO A 40 -2.61 6.34 9.78
C PRO A 40 -3.77 5.76 8.97
N ALA A 41 -3.48 4.74 8.16
CA ALA A 41 -4.49 3.99 7.44
C ALA A 41 -5.43 3.30 8.43
N THR A 42 -6.73 3.32 8.12
CA THR A 42 -7.77 2.84 9.01
C THR A 42 -8.14 1.38 8.72
N LEU A 43 -8.82 0.75 9.67
CA LEU A 43 -9.41 -0.58 9.48
C LEU A 43 -10.23 -0.67 8.19
N ARG A 44 -11.05 0.35 7.91
CA ARG A 44 -11.91 0.39 6.72
C ARG A 44 -11.09 0.40 5.43
N ASP A 45 -9.96 1.10 5.40
CA ASP A 45 -9.10 1.16 4.22
C ASP A 45 -8.51 -0.23 3.91
N VAL A 46 -8.11 -0.97 4.94
CA VAL A 46 -7.63 -2.36 4.83
C VAL A 46 -8.74 -3.29 4.33
N GLU A 47 -9.94 -3.19 4.88
CA GLU A 47 -11.07 -4.04 4.45
C GLU A 47 -11.54 -3.74 3.03
N CYS A 48 -11.57 -2.47 2.65
CA CYS A 48 -11.90 -2.08 1.28
C CYS A 48 -10.89 -2.64 0.28
N LEU A 49 -9.58 -2.54 0.58
CA LEU A 49 -8.53 -3.12 -0.25
C LEU A 49 -8.73 -4.63 -0.42
N TRP A 50 -8.97 -5.35 0.68
CA TRP A 50 -9.18 -6.79 0.66
C TRP A 50 -10.40 -7.19 -0.16
N LEU A 51 -11.52 -6.48 -0.02
CA LEU A 51 -12.74 -6.76 -0.79
C LEU A 51 -12.53 -6.53 -2.29
N THR A 52 -11.81 -5.48 -2.68
CA THR A 52 -11.44 -5.23 -4.08
C THR A 52 -10.56 -6.37 -4.61
N ALA A 53 -9.54 -6.75 -3.85
CA ALA A 53 -8.63 -7.83 -4.24
C ALA A 53 -9.34 -9.19 -4.38
N MET A 54 -10.22 -9.52 -3.43
CA MET A 54 -11.06 -10.71 -3.47
C MET A 54 -11.99 -10.69 -4.68
N SER A 55 -12.62 -9.54 -4.97
CA SER A 55 -13.50 -9.38 -6.15
C SER A 55 -12.76 -9.58 -7.47
N GLU A 56 -11.50 -9.17 -7.53
CA GLU A 56 -10.62 -9.36 -8.69
C GLU A 56 -9.86 -10.69 -8.68
N SER A 57 -10.11 -11.54 -7.67
CA SER A 57 -9.41 -12.82 -7.46
C SER A 57 -7.89 -12.68 -7.47
N THR A 58 -7.39 -11.60 -6.87
CA THR A 58 -5.98 -11.21 -6.82
C THR A 58 -5.50 -11.07 -5.38
N GLY A 59 -4.20 -11.29 -5.13
CA GLY A 59 -3.59 -10.91 -3.85
C GLY A 59 -3.55 -9.39 -3.69
N CYS A 60 -3.32 -8.87 -2.48
CA CYS A 60 -3.10 -7.44 -2.28
C CYS A 60 -1.95 -7.14 -1.34
N VAL A 61 -1.44 -5.92 -1.44
CA VAL A 61 -0.40 -5.35 -0.57
C VAL A 61 -0.73 -3.87 -0.34
N TYR A 62 -0.51 -3.39 0.88
CA TYR A 62 -0.78 -2.01 1.26
C TYR A 62 0.53 -1.31 1.64
N PHE A 63 0.81 -0.17 1.02
CA PHE A 63 1.84 0.80 1.39
C PHE A 63 1.21 2.07 1.98
N SER A 64 1.71 2.55 3.12
CA SER A 64 1.26 3.79 3.76
C SER A 64 2.45 4.70 4.09
N LEU A 65 2.30 6.02 3.96
CA LEU A 65 3.31 6.97 4.42
C LEU A 65 3.25 7.21 5.94
N ALA A 66 2.05 7.28 6.51
CA ALA A 66 1.85 7.55 7.94
C ALA A 66 1.64 6.29 8.78
N GLY A 67 1.79 5.11 8.17
CA GLY A 67 1.58 3.83 8.83
C GLY A 67 0.10 3.48 8.99
N TYR A 68 -0.21 2.72 10.03
CA TYR A 68 -1.49 2.02 10.21
C TYR A 68 -1.98 2.18 11.64
N ALA A 69 -3.28 2.32 11.81
CA ALA A 69 -3.92 2.16 13.11
C ALA A 69 -3.76 0.71 13.60
N ASP A 70 -3.77 0.50 14.92
CA ASP A 70 -3.49 -0.83 15.50
C ASP A 70 -4.55 -1.88 15.13
N ASP A 71 -5.81 -1.46 15.01
CA ASP A 71 -6.91 -2.30 14.52
C ASP A 71 -6.73 -2.67 13.03
N ALA A 72 -6.23 -1.75 12.22
CA ALA A 72 -5.90 -1.97 10.82
C ALA A 72 -4.75 -2.98 10.67
N ARG A 73 -3.73 -2.90 11.53
CA ARG A 73 -2.63 -3.89 11.58
C ARG A 73 -3.14 -5.28 11.92
N GLY A 74 -3.87 -5.41 13.03
CA GLY A 74 -4.41 -6.70 13.46
C GLY A 74 -5.36 -7.31 12.43
N ARG A 75 -6.13 -6.48 11.72
CA ARG A 75 -6.98 -6.94 10.62
C ARG A 75 -6.18 -7.42 9.42
N ALA A 76 -5.14 -6.69 9.02
CA ALA A 76 -4.28 -7.09 7.92
C ALA A 76 -3.58 -8.42 8.20
N ASP A 77 -3.14 -8.65 9.44
CA ASP A 77 -2.55 -9.93 9.87
C ASP A 77 -3.54 -11.07 9.74
N ALA A 78 -4.79 -10.87 10.18
CA ALA A 78 -5.85 -11.86 10.06
C ALA A 78 -6.26 -12.16 8.61
N LEU A 79 -6.13 -11.18 7.72
CA LEU A 79 -6.49 -11.29 6.29
C LEU A 79 -5.30 -11.71 5.41
N GLY A 80 -4.10 -11.83 5.96
CA GLY A 80 -2.89 -12.18 5.19
C GLY A 80 -2.41 -11.04 4.27
N ILE A 81 -2.64 -9.79 4.64
CA ILE A 81 -2.30 -8.62 3.81
C ILE A 81 -0.93 -8.10 4.24
N PRO A 82 0.08 -8.12 3.36
CA PRO A 82 1.37 -7.50 3.59
C PRO A 82 1.22 -5.98 3.74
N LEU A 83 1.75 -5.43 4.84
CA LEU A 83 1.74 -4.00 5.14
C LEU A 83 3.15 -3.41 5.08
N PHE A 84 3.29 -2.27 4.42
CA PHE A 84 4.55 -1.54 4.29
C PHE A 84 4.39 -0.08 4.68
N VAL A 85 5.40 0.46 5.37
CA VAL A 85 5.56 1.92 5.50
C VAL A 85 6.61 2.39 4.51
N LEU A 86 6.32 3.44 3.77
CA LEU A 86 7.32 4.08 2.92
C LEU A 86 8.14 5.06 3.77
N ASP A 87 9.45 4.85 3.83
CA ASP A 87 10.35 5.78 4.50
C ASP A 87 10.62 7.05 3.65
N LEU A 88 11.38 8.00 4.21
CA LEU A 88 11.72 9.26 3.56
C LEU A 88 12.57 9.08 2.28
N THR A 89 13.14 7.90 2.07
CA THR A 89 13.91 7.55 0.86
C THR A 89 13.02 6.92 -0.21
N GLY A 90 11.75 6.63 0.12
CA GLY A 90 10.82 5.89 -0.73
C GLY A 90 11.02 4.37 -0.65
N THR A 91 11.80 3.87 0.30
CA THR A 91 12.01 2.43 0.47
C THR A 91 10.87 1.85 1.31
N PRO A 92 10.19 0.78 0.84
CA PRO A 92 9.15 0.12 1.62
C PRO A 92 9.76 -0.71 2.75
N GLN A 93 9.38 -0.36 3.98
CA GLN A 93 9.75 -1.06 5.20
C GLN A 93 8.60 -1.99 5.63
N PRO A 94 8.85 -3.29 5.86
CA PRO A 94 7.81 -4.21 6.29
C PRO A 94 7.27 -3.84 7.67
N VAL A 95 5.96 -3.96 7.85
CA VAL A 95 5.26 -3.63 9.10
C VAL A 95 4.76 -4.89 9.82
N ASN A 96 4.52 -5.96 9.07
CA ASN A 96 4.05 -7.23 9.60
C ASN A 96 4.78 -8.41 8.95
N THR A 97 4.59 -9.60 9.53
CA THR A 97 5.25 -10.83 9.07
C THR A 97 4.93 -11.16 7.62
N HIS A 98 3.70 -10.89 7.15
CA HIS A 98 3.34 -11.09 5.74
C HIS A 98 4.15 -10.19 4.79
N ALA A 99 4.53 -8.99 5.22
CA ALA A 99 5.41 -8.10 4.48
C ALA A 99 6.87 -8.57 4.49
N ASP A 100 7.35 -9.09 5.63
CA ASP A 100 8.67 -9.71 5.71
C ASP A 100 8.79 -10.91 4.77
N GLU A 101 7.80 -11.80 4.76
CA GLU A 101 7.74 -12.97 3.87
C GLU A 101 7.69 -12.56 2.39
N LEU A 102 6.90 -11.52 2.07
CA LEU A 102 6.83 -10.99 0.70
C LEU A 102 8.16 -10.37 0.24
N LEU A 103 8.91 -9.73 1.13
CA LEU A 103 10.25 -9.22 0.79
C LEU A 103 11.26 -10.36 0.64
N ALA A 104 11.22 -11.36 1.53
CA ALA A 104 12.12 -12.50 1.49
C ALA A 104 11.97 -13.33 0.21
N THR A 105 10.75 -13.42 -0.33
CA THR A 105 10.46 -14.10 -1.62
C THR A 105 10.84 -13.27 -2.85
N ARG A 106 11.24 -12.00 -2.69
CA ARG A 106 11.69 -11.10 -3.76
C ARG A 106 13.21 -10.93 -3.82
N ALA A 107 13.95 -11.43 -2.84
CA ALA A 107 15.42 -11.50 -2.81
C ALA A 107 15.92 -12.73 -3.58
#